data_AF-A0A3G6RSN7-F1
#
_entry.id   AF-A0A3G6RSN7-F1
#
_cell.length_a   1.000
_cell.length_b   1.000
_cell.length_c   1.000
_cell.angle_alpha   90.00
_cell.angle_beta   90.00
_cell.angle_gamma   90.00
#
_symmetry.space_group_name_H-M   'P 1'
#
loop_
_entity.id
_entity.type
_entity.pdbx_description
1 polymer ?
#
loop_
_entity_poly.entity_id
_entity_poly.type
_entity_poly.pdbx_seq_one_letter_code
_entity_poly.pdbx_strand_id
1 'polypeptide(L)'
;MMKNNPFLTVFLLFCIQVLLIKYLDYVDIEVKIGEGLSFAFVCFLIPVVSIFLTMFIGESRYKKSFKYFTIFIVIISILGFIALSFLAALGRSFNH
;
A
#
# COMPACT_ATOMS: atom_id res chain seq x y z
N MET A 1 25.36 13.13 3.96
CA MET A 1 24.73 12.34 5.04
C MET A 1 23.25 12.23 4.73
N MET A 2 22.80 11.10 4.17
CA MET A 2 21.37 10.88 3.86
C MET A 2 20.60 10.85 5.16
N LYS A 3 19.82 11.90 5.43
CA LYS A 3 18.99 12.01 6.64
C LYS A 3 17.91 10.93 6.56
N ASN A 4 17.84 10.02 7.53
CA ASN A 4 16.83 8.97 7.60
C ASN A 4 15.43 9.58 7.40
N ASN A 5 14.84 9.36 6.23
CA ASN A 5 13.59 9.99 5.82
C ASN A 5 12.52 8.91 5.63
N PRO A 6 11.42 8.93 6.39
CA PRO A 6 10.35 7.95 6.27
C PRO A 6 9.72 7.94 4.86
N PHE A 7 9.79 9.04 4.11
CA PHE A 7 9.32 9.11 2.73
C PHE A 7 10.08 8.17 1.81
N LEU A 8 11.41 8.07 1.97
CA LEU A 8 12.25 7.20 1.13
C LEU A 8 11.91 5.73 1.35
N THR A 9 11.67 5.34 2.60
CA THR A 9 11.28 3.97 2.97
C THR A 9 9.98 3.57 2.29
N VAL A 10 8.99 4.46 2.30
CA VAL A 10 7.69 4.17 1.69
C VAL A 10 7.72 4.23 0.18
N PHE A 11 8.50 5.15 -0.38
CA PHE A 11 8.77 5.17 -1.82
C PHE A 11 9.37 3.83 -2.27
N LEU A 12 10.34 3.30 -1.52
CA LEU A 12 10.92 1.99 -1.79
C LEU A 12 9.87 0.87 -1.68
N LEU A 13 9.03 0.88 -0.65
CA LEU A 13 7.91 -0.07 -0.49
C LEU A 13 6.94 -0.02 -1.68
N PHE A 14 6.65 1.18 -2.18
CA PHE A 14 5.82 1.38 -3.37
C PHE A 14 6.48 0.80 -4.63
N CYS A 15 7.77 1.07 -4.85
CA CYS A 15 8.51 0.46 -5.96
C CYS A 15 8.48 -1.07 -5.90
N ILE A 16 8.70 -1.65 -4.70
CA ILE A 16 8.63 -3.10 -4.49
C ILE A 16 7.23 -3.64 -4.79
N GLN A 17 6.17 -2.94 -4.35
CA GLN A 17 4.79 -3.34 -4.62
C GLN A 17 4.50 -3.36 -6.13
N VAL A 18 4.90 -2.33 -6.87
CA VAL A 18 4.72 -2.26 -8.32
C VAL A 18 5.47 -3.40 -9.02
N LEU A 19 6.72 -3.65 -8.63
CA LEU A 19 7.51 -4.75 -9.16
C LEU A 19 6.88 -6.11 -8.86
N LEU A 20 6.35 -6.30 -7.64
CA LEU A 20 5.67 -7.53 -7.24
C LEU A 20 4.41 -7.76 -8.09
N ILE A 21 3.60 -6.74 -8.32
CA ILE A 21 2.41 -6.84 -9.17
C ILE A 21 2.82 -7.24 -10.59
N LYS A 22 3.85 -6.60 -11.16
CA LYS A 22 4.36 -6.95 -12.50
C LYS A 22 4.95 -8.35 -12.57
N TYR A 23 5.60 -8.80 -11.52
CA TYR A 23 6.14 -10.15 -11.44
C TYR A 23 5.04 -11.21 -11.36
N LEU A 24 4.00 -10.98 -10.55
CA LEU A 24 2.85 -11.89 -10.45
C LEU A 24 2.09 -12.01 -11.78
N ASP A 25 1.93 -10.89 -12.47
CA ASP A 25 1.39 -10.80 -13.84
C ASP A 25 2.26 -11.59 -14.84
N TYR A 26 3.59 -11.46 -14.75
CA TYR A 26 4.52 -12.18 -15.62
C TYR A 26 4.54 -13.70 -15.42
N VAL A 27 4.39 -14.18 -14.19
CA VAL A 27 4.45 -15.63 -13.87
C VAL A 27 3.11 -16.33 -14.14
N ASP A 28 2.13 -15.63 -14.75
CA ASP A 28 0.79 -16.15 -15.03
C ASP A 28 0.13 -16.76 -13.79
N ILE A 29 0.51 -16.24 -12.61
CA ILE A 29 -0.24 -16.51 -11.40
C ILE A 29 -1.48 -15.64 -11.51
N GLU A 30 -2.44 -16.09 -12.32
CA GLU A 30 -3.85 -15.73 -12.21
C GLU A 30 -4.33 -16.22 -10.84
N VAL A 31 -3.84 -15.57 -9.78
CA VAL A 31 -4.58 -15.58 -8.54
C VAL A 31 -5.93 -15.00 -8.97
N LYS A 32 -6.99 -15.81 -8.95
CA LYS A 32 -8.39 -15.38 -9.12
C LYS A 32 -8.75 -14.48 -7.95
N ILE A 33 -8.08 -13.35 -7.86
CA ILE A 33 -8.30 -12.32 -6.88
C ILE A 33 -9.55 -11.63 -7.39
N GLY A 34 -10.69 -11.92 -6.77
CA GLY A 34 -11.91 -11.16 -7.03
C GLY A 34 -11.58 -9.67 -6.92
N GLU A 35 -12.15 -8.82 -7.79
CA GLU A 35 -11.74 -7.42 -7.96
C GLU A 35 -11.54 -6.66 -6.62
N GLY A 36 -12.38 -6.93 -5.61
CA GLY A 36 -12.26 -6.33 -4.28
C GLY A 36 -10.99 -6.74 -3.50
N LEU A 37 -10.51 -7.96 -3.67
CA LEU A 37 -9.30 -8.47 -3.02
C LEU A 37 -8.04 -7.92 -3.70
N SER A 38 -8.11 -7.56 -4.99
CA SER A 38 -7.04 -6.88 -5.74
C SER A 38 -6.92 -5.43 -5.26
N PHE A 39 -8.04 -4.74 -5.10
CA PHE A 39 -8.05 -3.37 -4.57
C PHE A 39 -7.58 -3.32 -3.11
N ALA A 40 -8.01 -4.28 -2.28
CA ALA A 40 -7.54 -4.37 -0.90
C ALA A 40 -6.02 -4.60 -0.84
N PHE A 41 -5.48 -5.51 -1.66
CA PHE A 41 -4.04 -5.75 -1.72
C PHE A 41 -3.26 -4.50 -2.14
N VAL A 42 -3.73 -3.80 -3.18
CA VAL A 42 -3.10 -2.56 -3.66
C VAL A 42 -3.11 -1.48 -2.57
N CYS A 43 -4.23 -1.27 -1.89
CA CYS A 43 -4.36 -0.20 -0.91
C CYS A 43 -3.66 -0.52 0.42
N PHE A 44 -3.69 -1.76 0.90
CA PHE A 44 -3.30 -2.09 2.28
C PHE A 44 -1.93 -2.76 2.45
N LEU A 45 -1.28 -3.24 1.38
CA LEU A 45 0.04 -3.87 1.51
C LEU A 45 1.08 -2.93 2.16
N ILE A 46 1.25 -1.72 1.62
CA ILE A 46 2.22 -0.73 2.15
C ILE A 46 1.88 -0.34 3.59
N PRO A 47 0.63 0.02 3.95
CA PRO A 47 0.27 0.28 5.35
C PRO A 47 0.62 -0.87 6.30
N VAL A 48 0.28 -2.10 5.93
CA VAL A 48 0.52 -3.29 6.76
C VAL A 48 2.02 -3.48 6.97
N VAL A 49 2.81 -3.46 5.89
CA VAL A 49 4.27 -3.58 5.99
C VAL A 49 4.88 -2.44 6.81
N SER A 50 4.37 -1.21 6.66
CA SER A 50 4.87 -0.05 7.43
C SER A 50 4.56 -0.17 8.93
N ILE A 51 3.40 -0.71 9.30
CA ILE A 51 3.06 -1.03 10.70
C ILE A 51 4.02 -2.07 11.26
N PHE A 52 4.25 -3.17 10.53
CA PHE A 52 5.20 -4.21 10.94
C PHE A 52 6.61 -3.64 11.13
N LEU A 53 7.11 -2.87 10.16
CA LEU A 53 8.42 -2.22 10.26
C LEU A 53 8.53 -1.30 11.49
N THR A 54 7.45 -0.59 11.84
CA THR A 54 7.43 0.27 13.04
C THR A 54 7.66 -0.53 14.33
N MET A 55 7.23 -1.80 14.38
CA MET A 55 7.46 -2.67 15.55
C MET A 55 8.92 -3.11 15.68
N PHE A 56 9.63 -3.31 14.57
CA PHE A 56 11.03 -3.75 14.56
C PHE A 56 12.04 -2.60 14.67
N ILE A 57 11.62 -1.35 14.46
CA ILE A 57 12.49 -0.18 14.59
C ILE A 57 12.76 0.12 16.08
N GLY A 58 14.04 0.15 16.45
CA GLY A 58 14.50 0.58 17.77
C GLY A 58 14.16 2.04 18.09
N GLU A 59 14.06 2.37 19.39
CA GLU A 59 13.72 3.72 19.85
C GLU A 59 14.69 4.76 19.29
N SER A 60 14.17 5.66 18.47
CA SER A 60 14.96 6.68 17.77
C SER A 60 14.07 7.82 17.28
N ARG A 61 14.67 8.98 16.97
CA ARG A 61 13.97 10.09 16.32
C ARG A 61 13.31 9.66 15.01
N TYR A 62 13.92 8.71 14.29
CA TYR A 62 13.37 8.12 13.09
C TYR A 62 12.09 7.32 13.36
N LYS A 63 12.05 6.50 14.41
CA LYS A 63 10.85 5.73 14.81
C LYS A 63 9.64 6.63 14.98
N LYS A 64 9.81 7.76 15.67
CA LYS A 64 8.74 8.73 15.90
C LYS A 64 8.22 9.31 14.59
N SER A 65 9.10 9.78 13.71
CA SER A 65 8.71 10.30 12.39
C SER A 65 8.06 9.24 11.51
N PHE A 66 8.59 8.02 11.50
CA PHE A 66 8.05 6.90 10.72
C PHE A 66 6.67 6.45 11.22
N LYS A 67 6.43 6.48 12.54
CA LYS A 67 5.10 6.20 13.13
C LYS A 67 4.03 7.18 12.64
N TYR A 68 4.29 8.49 12.68
CA TYR A 68 3.34 9.48 12.19
C TYR A 68 3.10 9.34 10.68
N PHE A 69 4.15 9.06 9.92
CA PHE A 69 4.04 8.84 8.49
C PHE A 69 3.25 7.56 8.15
N THR A 70 3.43 6.50 8.95
CA THR A 70 2.65 5.26 8.84
C THR A 70 1.16 5.53 9.10
N ILE A 71 0.83 6.32 10.12
CA ILE A 71 -0.57 6.73 10.39
C ILE A 71 -1.15 7.50 9.19
N PHE A 72 -0.39 8.42 8.62
CA PHE A 72 -0.80 9.16 7.42
C PHE A 72 -1.11 8.22 6.24
N ILE A 73 -0.24 7.24 5.98
CA ILE A 73 -0.44 6.27 4.90
C ILE A 73 -1.66 5.39 5.14
N VAL A 74 -1.90 4.94 6.37
CA VAL A 74 -3.11 4.18 6.72
C VAL A 74 -4.38 4.97 6.35
N ILE A 75 -4.43 6.26 6.67
CA ILE A 75 -5.56 7.13 6.34
C ILE A 75 -5.74 7.23 4.81
N ILE A 76 -4.66 7.51 4.08
CA ILE A 76 -4.70 7.62 2.61
C ILE A 76 -5.14 6.30 1.96
N SER A 77 -4.68 5.17 2.48
CA SER A 77 -5.07 3.85 1.97
C SER A 77 -6.54 3.53 2.19
N ILE A 78 -7.12 3.93 3.33
CA ILE A 78 -8.57 3.79 3.57
C ILE A 78 -9.35 4.65 2.58
N LEU A 79 -8.95 5.91 2.39
CA LEU A 79 -9.60 6.82 1.44
C LEU A 79 -9.51 6.31 0.00
N GLY A 80 -8.31 5.83 -0.40
CA GLY A 80 -8.09 5.24 -1.72
C GLY A 80 -8.94 3.99 -1.94
N PHE A 81 -9.04 3.12 -0.95
CA PHE A 81 -9.89 1.92 -1.05
C PHE A 81 -11.37 2.26 -1.23
N ILE A 82 -11.88 3.24 -0.47
CA ILE A 82 -13.27 3.71 -0.61
C ILE A 82 -13.49 4.29 -2.01
N ALA A 83 -12.60 5.17 -2.47
CA ALA A 83 -12.70 5.81 -3.78
C ALA A 83 -12.69 4.78 -4.92
N LEU A 84 -11.75 3.83 -4.90
CA LEU A 84 -11.67 2.77 -5.91
C LEU A 84 -12.88 1.84 -5.86
N SER A 85 -13.36 1.48 -4.68
CA SER A 85 -14.55 0.65 -4.52
C SER A 85 -15.80 1.33 -5.09
N PHE A 86 -15.96 2.63 -4.82
CA PHE A 86 -17.04 3.44 -5.38
C PHE A 86 -16.93 3.54 -6.91
N LEU A 87 -15.74 3.82 -7.44
CA LEU A 87 -15.51 3.92 -8.88
C LEU A 87 -15.77 2.59 -9.60
N ALA A 88 -15.36 1.47 -9.00
CA ALA A 88 -15.64 0.13 -9.53
C ALA A 88 -17.14 -0.17 -9.55
N ALA A 89 -17.87 0.17 -8.48
CA ALA A 89 -19.32 0.00 -8.44
C ALA A 89 -20.04 0.85 -9.51
N LEU A 90 -19.60 2.09 -9.68
CA LEU A 90 -20.11 3.00 -10.69
C LEU A 90 -19.84 2.48 -12.12
N GLY A 91 -18.61 2.01 -12.38
CA GLY A 91 -18.24 1.44 -13.67
C GLY A 91 -19.10 0.23 -14.06
N ARG A 92 -19.44 -0.64 -13.10
CA ARG A 92 -20.36 -1.76 -13.35
C ARG A 92 -21.78 -1.31 -13.68
N SER A 93 -22.25 -0.20 -13.11
CA SER A 93 -23.60 0.32 -13.42
C SER A 93 -23.71 0.97 -14.81
N PHE A 94 -22.62 1.49 -15.37
CA PHE A 94 -22.61 2.11 -16.70
C PHE A 94 -22.39 1.12 -17.84
N ASN A 95 -21.82 -0.06 -17.55
CA ASN A 95 -21.60 -1.13 -18.52
C ASN A 95 -22.80 -2.10 -18.64
N HIS A 96 -23.99 -1.69 -18.19
CA HIS A 96 -25.21 -2.50 -18.18
C HIS A 96 -26.24 -2.04 -19.20
#